data_AF-W9VZJ0-F1
#
_entry.id   AF-W9VZJ0-F1
#
_cell.length_a   1.000
_cell.length_b   1.000
_cell.length_c   1.000
_cell.angle_alpha   90.00
_cell.angle_beta   90.00
_cell.angle_gamma   90.00
#
_symmetry.space_group_name_H-M   'P 1'
#
loop_
_entity.id
_entity.type
_entity.pdbx_description
1 polymer ?
#
loop_
_entity_poly.entity_id
_entity_poly.type
_entity_poly.pdbx_seq_one_letter_code
_entity_poly.pdbx_strand_id
1 'polypeptide(L)' 'MPLQIANPALVGKVERLARATGLNKTAAVERAVDRLLSELEGPPQNAVSMNALLAQLDRIPDRDDALDPLAWDDMGLPK' A
#
# COMPACT_ATOMS: atom_id res chain seq x y z
N MET A 1 -14.09 8.41 -27.17
CA MET A 1 -15.19 9.39 -27.01
C MET A 1 -15.18 9.91 -25.59
N PRO A 2 -15.52 11.20 -25.33
CA PRO A 2 -15.59 11.72 -23.98
C PRO A 2 -16.75 11.08 -23.20
N LEU A 3 -16.48 10.60 -22.00
CA LEU A 3 -17.52 10.07 -21.10
C LEU A 3 -18.30 11.26 -20.52
N GLN A 4 -19.59 11.38 -20.87
CA GLN A 4 -20.46 12.41 -20.30
C GLN A 4 -21.05 11.94 -18.97
N ILE A 5 -20.82 12.71 -17.90
CA ILE A 5 -21.36 12.44 -16.57
C ILE A 5 -22.56 13.36 -16.33
N ALA A 6 -23.77 12.79 -16.37
CA ALA A 6 -25.00 13.52 -16.07
C ALA A 6 -25.37 13.50 -14.57
N ASN A 7 -24.77 12.60 -13.78
CA ASN A 7 -25.10 12.46 -12.36
C ASN A 7 -24.30 13.47 -11.49
N PRO A 8 -24.95 14.45 -10.84
CA PRO A 8 -24.26 15.47 -10.05
C PRO A 8 -23.55 14.90 -8.82
N ALA A 9 -24.05 13.81 -8.24
CA ALA A 9 -23.38 13.14 -7.12
C ALA A 9 -22.04 12.53 -7.54
N LEU A 10 -21.91 12.06 -8.79
CA LEU A 10 -20.65 11.56 -9.32
C LEU A 10 -19.65 12.70 -9.54
N VAL A 11 -20.11 13.85 -10.05
CA VAL A 11 -19.27 15.05 -10.18
C VAL A 11 -18.68 15.45 -8.83
N GLY A 12 -19.48 15.48 -7.77
CA GLY A 12 -19.00 15.78 -6.42
C GLY A 12 -17.99 14.76 -5.88
N LYS A 13 -18.11 13.47 -6.24
CA LYS A 13 -17.10 12.45 -5.90
C LYS A 13 -15.77 12.72 -6.62
N VAL A 14 -15.83 13.03 -7.93
CA VAL A 14 -14.64 13.33 -8.73
C VAL A 14 -13.92 14.58 -8.22
N GLU A 15 -14.67 15.62 -7.83
CA GLU A 15 -14.10 16.84 -7.26
C GLU A 15 -13.36 16.58 -5.94
N ARG A 16 -13.95 15.78 -5.05
CA ARG A 16 -13.29 15.40 -3.80
C ARG A 16 -12.02 14.58 -4.05
N LEU A 17 -12.07 13.64 -5.00
CA LEU A 17 -10.92 12.83 -5.38
C LEU A 17 -9.79 13.68 -5.98
N ALA A 18 -10.13 14.60 -6.88
CA ALA A 18 -9.20 15.55 -7.47
C ALA A 18 -8.53 16.41 -6.38
N ARG A 19 -9.31 16.95 -5.45
CA ARG A 19 -8.78 17.76 -4.33
C ARG A 19 -7.86 16.96 -3.42
N ALA A 20 -8.21 15.72 -3.09
CA ALA A 20 -7.41 14.88 -2.22
C ALA A 20 -6.09 14.43 -2.86
N THR A 21 -6.05 14.32 -4.19
CA THR A 21 -4.88 13.84 -4.93
C THR A 21 -4.03 14.97 -5.55
N GLY A 22 -4.52 16.21 -5.56
CA GLY A 22 -3.88 17.34 -6.24
C GLY A 22 -3.94 17.25 -7.77
N LEU A 23 -4.72 16.31 -8.31
CA LEU A 23 -4.85 16.07 -9.74
C LEU A 23 -6.03 16.85 -10.33
N ASN A 24 -6.02 17.07 -11.64
CA ASN A 24 -7.22 17.54 -12.34
C ASN A 24 -8.29 16.42 -12.38
N LYS A 25 -9.55 16.78 -12.64
CA LYS A 25 -10.69 15.85 -12.59
C LYS A 25 -10.50 14.64 -13.51
N THR A 26 -9.97 14.84 -14.72
CA THR A 26 -9.73 13.78 -15.69
C THR A 26 -8.64 12.82 -15.22
N ALA A 27 -7.48 13.35 -14.82
CA ALA A 27 -6.35 12.57 -14.33
C ALA A 27 -6.68 11.82 -13.03
N ALA A 28 -7.51 12.41 -12.17
CA ALA A 28 -7.99 11.75 -10.95
C ALA A 28 -8.88 10.54 -11.28
N VAL A 29 -9.77 10.66 -12.27
CA VAL A 29 -10.63 9.56 -12.74
C VAL A 29 -9.82 8.49 -13.44
N GLU A 30 -8.93 8.88 -14.36
CA GLU A 30 -8.03 7.97 -15.08
C GLU A 30 -7.22 7.11 -14.10
N ARG A 31 -6.50 7.75 -13.17
CA ARG A 31 -5.73 7.03 -12.14
C ARG A 31 -6.59 6.10 -11.29
N ALA A 32 -7.83 6.48 -10.96
CA ALA A 32 -8.72 5.65 -10.17
C ALA A 32 -9.22 4.43 -10.95
N VAL A 33 -9.52 4.61 -12.24
CA VAL A 33 -9.95 3.53 -13.14
C VAL A 33 -8.80 2.57 -13.40
N ASP A 34 -7.61 3.08 -13.72
CA ASP A 34 -6.40 2.26 -13.92
C ASP A 34 -6.08 1.40 -12.69
N ARG A 35 -6.18 2.00 -11.50
CA ARG A 35 -6.00 1.25 -10.25
C ARG A 35 -7.03 0.14 -10.09
N LEU A 36 -8.31 0.43 -10.33
CA LEU A 36 -9.37 -0.57 -10.19
C LEU A 36 -9.21 -1.70 -11.22
N LEU A 37 -8.84 -1.37 -12.45
CA LEU A 37 -8.56 -2.38 -13.48
C LEU A 37 -7.36 -3.24 -13.08
N SER A 38 -6.28 -2.64 -12.57
CA SER A 38 -5.14 -3.39 -12.05
C SER A 38 -5.51 -4.30 -10.87
N GLU A 39 -6.41 -3.88 -10.00
CA GLU A 39 -6.91 -4.70 -8.88
C GLU A 39 -7.78 -5.87 -9.37
N LEU A 40 -8.50 -5.71 -10.49
CA LEU A 40 -9.37 -6.72 -11.09
C LEU A 40 -8.62 -7.69 -12.03
N GLU A 41 -7.57 -7.22 -12.72
CA GLU A 41 -6.77 -8.00 -13.67
C GLU A 41 -5.65 -8.80 -13.01
N GLY A 42 -5.27 -8.44 -11.78
CA GLY A 42 -4.30 -9.21 -11.00
C GLY A 42 -4.79 -10.65 -10.77
N PRO A 43 -3.92 -11.68 -10.89
CA PRO A 43 -4.26 -13.00 -10.37
C PRO A 43 -4.62 -12.89 -8.88
N PRO A 44 -5.26 -13.89 -8.25
CA PRO A 44 -5.34 -13.98 -6.77
C PRO A 44 -3.94 -14.18 -6.17
N GLN A 45 -3.07 -13.17 -6.31
CA GLN A 45 -1.69 -13.14 -5.87
C GLN A 45 -1.61 -13.07 -4.35
N ASN A 46 -2.70 -12.76 -3.64
CA ASN A 46 -2.68 -12.71 -2.18
C ASN A 46 -2.26 -14.04 -1.56
N ALA A 47 -2.68 -15.20 -2.07
CA ALA A 47 -2.29 -16.47 -1.46
C ALA A 47 -0.85 -16.88 -1.79
N VAL A 48 -0.45 -16.77 -3.06
CA VAL A 48 0.89 -17.18 -3.51
C VAL A 48 1.97 -16.22 -3.04
N SER A 49 1.70 -14.91 -3.10
CA SER A 49 2.60 -13.87 -2.59
C SER A 49 2.72 -13.94 -1.06
N MET A 50 1.61 -14.17 -0.34
CA MET A 50 1.64 -14.32 1.12
C MET A 50 2.45 -15.55 1.53
N ASN A 51 2.26 -16.70 0.87
CA ASN A 51 3.05 -17.90 1.17
C ASN A 51 4.54 -17.70 0.88
N ALA A 52 4.90 -16.98 -0.19
CA ALA A 52 6.28 -16.65 -0.49
C ALA A 52 6.90 -15.70 0.56
N LEU A 53 6.12 -14.72 1.04
CA LEU A 53 6.53 -13.82 2.12
C LEU A 53 6.69 -14.57 3.45
N LEU A 54 5.76 -15.47 3.80
CA LEU A 54 5.87 -16.31 4.99
C LEU A 54 7.10 -17.24 4.91
N ALA A 55 7.32 -17.90 3.77
CA ALA A 55 8.51 -18.71 3.55
C ALA A 55 9.82 -17.89 3.55
N GLN A 56 9.75 -16.57 3.35
CA GLN A 56 10.90 -15.68 3.52
C GLN A 56 11.13 -15.34 4.99
N LEU A 57 10.06 -15.12 5.76
CA LEU A 57 10.15 -14.88 7.22
C LEU A 57 10.67 -16.11 7.96
N ASP A 58 10.23 -17.32 7.59
CA ASP A 58 10.71 -18.58 8.16
C ASP A 58 12.23 -18.80 7.97
N ARG A 59 12.87 -18.07 7.06
CA ARG A 59 14.31 -18.11 6.81
C ARG A 59 15.11 -17.10 7.64
N ILE A 60 14.45 -16.20 8.36
CA ILE A 60 15.14 -15.23 9.22
C ILE A 60 15.69 -15.99 10.44
N PRO A 61 17.01 -16.00 10.67
CA PRO A 61 17.58 -16.66 11.83
C PRO A 61 17.16 -15.91 13.10
N ASP A 62 16.89 -16.67 14.17
CA ASP A 62 16.76 -16.11 15.50
C ASP A 62 18.08 -15.45 15.89
N ARG A 63 18.01 -14.20 16.36
CA ARG A 63 19.16 -13.44 16.81
C ARG A 63 19.02 -13.14 18.29
N ASP A 64 20.09 -13.39 19.05
CA ASP A 64 20.14 -13.10 20.49
C ASP A 64 19.99 -11.60 20.79
N ASP A 65 20.34 -10.74 19.83
CA ASP A 65 20.26 -9.28 19.90
C ASP A 65 18.94 -8.70 19.34
N ALA A 66 17.95 -9.56 19.04
CA ALA A 66 16.68 -9.14 18.42
C ALA A 66 15.82 -8.26 19.35
N LEU A 67 15.95 -8.44 20.67
CA LEU A 67 15.16 -7.71 21.68
C LEU A 67 15.99 -6.67 22.43
N ASP A 68 17.28 -6.91 22.62
CA ASP A 68 18.22 -5.97 23.22
C ASP A 68 19.52 -5.93 22.42
N PRO A 69 19.68 -4.93 21.53
CA PRO A 69 20.82 -4.86 20.62
C PRO A 69 22.11 -4.37 21.28
N LEU A 70 22.05 -3.87 22.52
CA LEU A 70 23.18 -3.29 23.22
C LEU A 70 23.58 -4.20 24.38
N ALA A 71 24.87 -4.50 24.50
CA ALA A 71 25.40 -5.13 25.70
C ALA A 71 25.54 -4.05 26.78
N TRP A 72 24.79 -4.17 27.86
CA TRP A 72 24.85 -3.22 28.99
C TRP A 72 25.90 -3.67 30.01
N ASP A 73 26.61 -2.73 30.62
CA ASP A 73 27.44 -2.99 31.79
C ASP A 73 26.62 -3.01 33.10
N ASP A 74 27.26 -3.34 34.21
CA ASP A 74 26.61 -3.39 35.54
C ASP A 74 26.10 -2.02 36.03
N MET A 75 26.51 -0.92 35.38
CA MET A 75 26.08 0.44 35.65
C MET A 75 24.94 0.89 34.72
N GLY A 76 24.49 0.03 33.81
CA GLY A 76 23.43 0.32 32.83
C GLY A 76 23.89 1.23 31.69
N LEU A 77 25.17 1.24 31.35
CA LEU A 77 25.73 1.95 30.19
C LEU A 77 26.01 0.95 29.05
N PRO A 78 25.86 1.37 27.78
CA PRO A 78 26.30 0.55 26.65
C PRO A 78 27.80 0.27 26.71
N LYS A 79 28.17 -0.99 26.54
CA LYS A 79 29.56 -1.47 26.49
C LYS A 79 30.20 -1.28 25.12
#